data_AF-A0A939D0D3-F1
#
_entry.id   AF-A0A939D0D3-F1
#
_cell.length_a   1.000
_cell.length_b   1.000
_cell.length_c   1.000
_cell.angle_alpha   90.00
_cell.angle_beta   90.00
_cell.angle_gamma   90.00
#
_symmetry.space_group_name_H-M   'P 1'
#
loop_
_entity.id
_entity.type
_entity.pdbx_description
1 polymer ?
#
loop_
_entity_poly.entity_id
_entity_poly.type
_entity_poly.pdbx_seq_one_letter_code
_entity_poly.pdbx_strand_id
1 'polypeptide(L)'
;MDTPTDFLFLNERISTNFNPFYEGEYLVIQTYPREIGLRISKRDFDYQSAKNYCELENMAHDYTSFGVRVFHEQKLWDIDFCGHPSNISKQQDWKISPEYLSAHSDSETNE
;
A
#
# COMPACT_ATOMS: atom_id res chain seq x y z
N MET A 1 -24.64 -14.62 9.93
CA MET A 1 -24.77 -13.96 11.24
C MET A 1 -23.67 -12.92 11.22
N ASP A 2 -24.02 -11.66 10.93
CA ASP A 2 -23.03 -10.61 10.73
C ASP A 2 -22.36 -10.30 12.08
N THR A 3 -21.04 -10.41 12.12
CA THR A 3 -20.30 -10.23 13.37
C THR A 3 -20.07 -8.74 13.63
N PRO A 4 -19.92 -8.30 14.89
CA PRO A 4 -19.56 -6.91 15.22
C PRO A 4 -18.29 -6.42 14.51
N THR A 5 -17.43 -7.36 14.10
CA THR A 5 -16.22 -7.15 13.31
C THR A 5 -16.51 -6.69 11.89
N ASP A 6 -17.62 -7.15 11.28
CA ASP A 6 -18.02 -6.75 9.92
C ASP A 6 -18.40 -5.27 9.84
N PHE A 7 -18.79 -4.66 10.96
CA PHE A 7 -19.10 -3.22 11.05
C PHE A 7 -17.86 -2.32 11.17
N LEU A 8 -16.67 -2.88 11.42
CA LEU A 8 -15.42 -2.10 11.43
C LEU A 8 -14.96 -1.71 10.02
N PHE A 9 -15.41 -2.44 8.99
CA PHE A 9 -15.12 -2.14 7.57
C PHE A 9 -15.88 -0.93 7.02
N LEU A 10 -16.92 -0.44 7.73
CA LEU A 10 -17.74 0.70 7.31
C LEU A 10 -17.16 2.06 7.72
N ASN A 11 -16.01 2.08 8.40
CA ASN A 11 -15.34 3.30 8.82
C ASN A 11 -14.07 3.52 7.98
N GLU A 12 -14.12 4.46 7.04
CA GLU A 12 -13.02 4.76 6.11
C GLU A 12 -11.69 5.10 6.82
N ARG A 13 -11.74 5.60 8.07
CA ARG A 13 -10.54 5.86 8.89
C ARG A 13 -9.92 4.60 9.50
N ILE A 14 -10.64 3.49 9.57
CA ILE A 14 -10.21 2.21 10.17
C ILE A 14 -9.78 1.24 9.07
N SER A 15 -10.39 1.29 7.90
CA SER A 15 -10.09 0.41 6.76
C SER A 15 -8.64 0.54 6.24
N THR A 16 -7.98 1.68 6.48
CA THR A 16 -6.55 1.88 6.19
C THR A 16 -5.58 1.13 7.12
N ASN A 17 -6.03 0.63 8.27
CA ASN A 17 -5.18 -0.05 9.26
C ASN A 17 -5.07 -1.58 9.07
N PHE A 18 -5.77 -2.18 8.09
CA PHE A 18 -5.85 -3.64 7.90
C PHE A 18 -5.02 -4.20 6.73
N ASN A 19 -3.99 -3.48 6.27
CA ASN A 19 -3.19 -3.80 5.08
C ASN A 19 -4.07 -3.96 3.82
N PRO A 20 -4.64 -2.84 3.32
CA PRO A 20 -5.69 -2.87 2.30
C PRO A 20 -5.16 -3.21 0.90
N PHE A 21 -3.89 -3.55 0.72
CA PHE A 21 -3.24 -3.78 -0.57
C PHE A 21 -3.25 -5.24 -0.95
N TYR A 22 -3.49 -5.50 -2.22
CA TYR A 22 -3.45 -6.84 -2.76
C TYR A 22 -2.05 -7.16 -3.30
N GLU A 23 -1.66 -8.42 -3.20
CA GLU A 23 -0.41 -8.89 -3.79
C GLU A 23 -0.37 -8.59 -5.30
N GLY A 24 0.72 -7.99 -5.77
CA GLY A 24 0.89 -7.55 -7.16
C GLY A 24 0.20 -6.23 -7.50
N GLU A 25 -0.33 -5.51 -6.51
CA GLU A 25 -0.96 -4.21 -6.73
C GLU A 25 0.07 -3.09 -6.82
N TYR A 26 -0.05 -2.26 -7.85
CA TYR A 26 0.72 -1.05 -8.06
C TYR A 26 0.08 0.15 -7.36
N LEU A 27 0.86 0.81 -6.51
CA LEU A 27 0.47 1.96 -5.71
C LEU A 27 1.25 3.18 -6.18
N VAL A 28 0.54 4.25 -6.55
CA VAL A 28 1.13 5.57 -6.78
C VAL A 28 1.14 6.31 -5.46
N ILE A 29 2.32 6.54 -4.92
CA ILE A 29 2.50 7.14 -3.58
C ILE A 29 3.21 8.49 -3.68
N GLN A 30 2.91 9.40 -2.76
CA GLN A 30 3.69 10.62 -2.61
C GLN A 30 5.07 10.29 -2.00
N THR A 31 6.14 10.57 -2.74
CA THR A 31 7.53 10.38 -2.30
C THR A 31 8.17 11.66 -1.77
N TYR A 32 7.64 12.83 -2.13
CA TYR A 32 8.06 14.13 -1.61
C TYR A 32 6.87 15.09 -1.47
N PRO A 33 6.80 15.92 -0.40
CA PRO A 33 7.64 15.85 0.80
C PRO A 33 7.46 14.50 1.51
N ARG A 34 8.51 14.05 2.21
CA ARG A 34 8.47 12.78 2.95
C ARG A 34 7.62 12.97 4.19
N GLU A 35 6.35 12.58 4.10
CA GLU A 35 5.42 12.58 5.22
C GLU A 35 5.64 11.36 6.12
N ILE A 36 5.19 11.46 7.38
CA ILE A 36 5.27 10.36 8.35
C ILE A 36 4.33 9.19 7.94
N GLY A 37 3.32 9.47 7.10
CA GLY A 37 2.36 8.48 6.60
C GLY A 37 2.53 8.16 5.12
N LEU A 38 2.10 6.95 4.74
CA LEU A 38 2.00 6.55 3.34
C LEU A 38 0.77 7.20 2.71
N ARG A 39 0.97 8.16 1.81
CA ARG A 39 -0.12 8.80 1.06
C ARG A 39 -0.22 8.20 -0.33
N ILE A 40 -1.35 7.55 -0.61
CA ILE A 40 -1.63 6.86 -1.87
C ILE A 40 -2.56 7.73 -2.71
N SER A 41 -2.12 8.07 -3.93
CA SER A 41 -2.91 8.83 -4.90
C SER A 41 -3.72 7.90 -5.81
N LYS A 42 -3.16 6.75 -6.19
CA LYS A 42 -3.85 5.74 -7.01
C LYS A 42 -3.42 4.32 -6.66
N ARG A 43 -4.35 3.39 -6.90
CA ARG A 43 -4.17 1.94 -6.82
C ARG A 43 -4.56 1.31 -8.15
N ASP A 44 -3.77 0.38 -8.64
CA ASP A 44 -4.05 -0.31 -9.89
C ASP A 44 -3.36 -1.69 -9.93
N PHE A 45 -3.86 -2.62 -10.73
CA PHE A 45 -3.17 -3.88 -11.00
C PHE A 45 -2.37 -3.82 -12.30
N ASP A 46 -2.60 -2.80 -13.13
CA ASP A 46 -1.82 -2.57 -14.34
C ASP A 46 -0.69 -1.56 -14.09
N TYR A 47 0.55 -2.01 -14.29
CA TYR A 47 1.75 -1.17 -14.17
C TYR A 47 1.68 0.06 -15.07
N GLN A 48 1.26 -0.11 -16.33
CA GLN A 48 1.28 0.98 -17.30
C GLN A 48 0.26 2.07 -16.94
N SER A 49 -0.92 1.68 -16.48
CA SER A 49 -1.95 2.58 -15.95
C SER A 49 -1.50 3.33 -14.70
N ALA A 50 -0.81 2.66 -13.76
CA ALA A 50 -0.25 3.29 -12.58
C ALA A 50 0.89 4.27 -12.94
N LYS A 51 1.76 3.88 -13.86
CA LYS A 51 2.88 4.70 -14.35
C LYS A 51 2.38 5.96 -15.06
N ASN A 52 1.46 5.83 -16.01
CA ASN A 52 0.89 6.96 -16.74
C ASN A 52 0.24 7.97 -15.77
N TYR A 53 -0.49 7.47 -14.77
CA TYR A 53 -1.08 8.32 -13.75
C TYR A 53 -0.03 9.02 -12.88
N CYS A 54 1.02 8.31 -12.47
CA CYS A 54 2.13 8.88 -11.70
C CYS A 54 2.84 10.01 -12.47
N GLU A 55 3.06 9.83 -13.78
CA GLU A 55 3.63 10.86 -14.64
C GLU A 55 2.72 12.08 -14.75
N LEU A 56 1.40 11.87 -14.92
CA LEU A 56 0.41 12.95 -14.94
C LEU A 56 0.36 13.72 -13.61
N GLU A 57 0.36 13.02 -12.47
CA GLU A 57 0.40 13.64 -11.15
C GLU A 57 1.66 14.47 -10.94
N ASN A 58 2.83 13.95 -11.33
CA ASN A 58 4.08 14.71 -11.24
C ASN A 58 4.08 15.95 -12.15
N MET A 59 3.37 15.94 -13.28
CA MET A 59 3.22 17.14 -14.12
C MET A 59 2.21 18.14 -13.55
N ALA A 60 1.23 17.68 -12.78
CA ALA A 60 0.20 18.52 -12.17
C ALA A 60 0.66 19.23 -10.89
N HIS A 61 1.78 18.79 -10.30
CA HIS A 61 2.24 19.26 -8.99
C HIS A 61 3.72 19.68 -8.98
N ASP A 62 3.97 20.99 -8.77
CA ASP A 62 5.32 21.55 -8.80
C ASP A 62 6.16 21.29 -7.53
N TYR A 63 5.50 21.02 -6.39
CA TYR A 63 6.14 20.90 -5.07
C TYR A 63 5.96 19.54 -4.40
N THR A 64 5.34 18.61 -5.10
CA THR A 64 5.18 17.22 -4.62
C THR A 64 5.68 16.27 -5.68
N SER A 65 6.21 15.14 -5.26
CA SER A 65 6.63 14.09 -6.18
C SER A 65 5.94 12.81 -5.84
N PHE A 66 5.60 12.05 -6.88
CA PHE A 66 4.95 10.77 -6.79
C PHE A 66 5.84 9.68 -7.39
N GLY A 67 5.74 8.49 -6.82
CA GLY A 67 6.44 7.30 -7.30
C GLY A 67 5.53 6.09 -7.30
N VAL A 68 5.70 5.22 -8.28
CA VAL A 68 4.99 3.94 -8.33
C VAL A 68 5.74 2.91 -7.50
N ARG A 69 5.01 2.12 -6.73
CA ARG A 69 5.50 0.99 -5.95
C ARG A 69 4.62 -0.22 -6.20
N VAL A 70 5.14 -1.41 -5.96
CA VAL A 70 4.34 -2.64 -6.01
C VAL A 70 4.25 -3.24 -4.61
N PHE A 71 3.06 -3.67 -4.23
CA PHE A 71 2.88 -4.47 -3.02
C PHE A 71 3.20 -5.92 -3.34
N HIS A 72 4.27 -6.44 -2.74
CA HIS A 72 4.75 -7.80 -2.97
C HIS A 72 5.37 -8.36 -1.69
N GLU A 73 5.11 -9.61 -1.35
CA GLU A 73 5.57 -10.28 -0.12
C GLU A 73 5.24 -9.46 1.15
N GLN A 74 4.00 -8.95 1.22
CA GLN A 74 3.51 -8.10 2.32
C GLN A 74 4.32 -6.81 2.54
N LYS A 75 5.10 -6.39 1.53
CA LYS A 75 6.02 -5.25 1.57
C LYS A 75 5.85 -4.37 0.34
N LEU A 76 6.28 -3.12 0.46
CA LEU A 76 6.22 -2.15 -0.63
C LEU A 76 7.54 -2.06 -1.39
N TRP A 77 7.59 -2.46 -2.65
CA TRP A 77 8.83 -2.48 -3.42
C TRP A 77 8.92 -1.31 -4.38
N ASP A 78 10.12 -0.72 -4.48
CA ASP A 78 10.54 0.04 -5.64
C ASP A 78 10.50 -0.88 -6.86
N ILE A 79 10.14 -0.34 -8.02
CA ILE A 79 10.00 -1.10 -9.26
C ILE A 79 11.06 -0.71 -10.28
N ASP A 80 11.44 -1.66 -11.13
CA ASP A 80 12.30 -1.41 -12.28
C ASP A 80 11.53 -0.80 -13.48
N PHE A 81 12.22 -0.60 -14.61
CA PHE A 81 11.61 -0.09 -15.84
C PHE A 81 10.57 -1.04 -16.46
N CYS A 82 10.57 -2.31 -16.06
CA CYS A 82 9.64 -3.35 -16.51
C CYS A 82 8.46 -3.54 -15.55
N GLY A 83 8.43 -2.83 -14.41
CA GLY A 83 7.39 -2.96 -13.38
C GLY A 83 7.65 -4.06 -12.36
N HIS A 84 8.82 -4.71 -12.38
CA HIS A 84 9.13 -5.77 -11.42
C HIS A 84 9.67 -5.21 -10.10
N PRO A 85 9.42 -5.88 -8.96
CA PRO A 85 10.04 -5.54 -7.68
C PRO A 85 11.57 -5.53 -7.79
N SER A 86 12.20 -4.44 -7.33
CA SER A 86 13.66 -4.26 -7.38
C SER A 86 14.25 -4.11 -5.97
N ASN A 87 13.90 -3.04 -5.26
CA ASN A 87 14.42 -2.75 -3.93
C ASN A 87 13.28 -2.53 -2.95
N ILE A 88 13.53 -2.80 -1.67
CA ILE A 88 12.57 -2.50 -0.60
C ILE A 88 12.41 -0.98 -0.52
N SER A 89 11.17 -0.49 -0.64
CA SER A 89 10.86 0.94 -0.63
C SER A 89 11.19 1.58 0.72
N LYS A 90 11.77 2.78 0.67
CA LYS A 90 12.04 3.60 1.87
C LYS A 90 10.77 4.17 2.50
N GLN A 91 9.63 4.09 1.81
CA GLN A 91 8.33 4.53 2.30
C GLN A 91 7.58 3.43 3.07
N GLN A 92 8.29 2.41 3.57
CA GLN A 92 7.77 1.30 4.37
C GLN A 92 7.70 1.57 5.89
N ASP A 93 7.95 2.79 6.37
CA ASP A 93 7.96 3.10 7.81
C ASP A 93 6.57 2.96 8.50
N TRP A 94 5.52 2.58 7.75
CA TRP A 94 4.22 2.20 8.29
C TRP A 94 4.34 0.84 8.98
N LYS A 95 4.58 0.85 10.29
CA LYS A 95 4.60 -0.37 11.11
C LYS A 95 3.27 -1.11 10.94
N ILE A 96 3.34 -2.34 10.43
CA ILE A 96 2.28 -3.34 10.67
C ILE A 96 2.14 -3.45 12.19
N SER A 97 0.94 -3.23 12.70
CA SER A 97 0.71 -3.31 14.14
C SER A 97 1.05 -4.71 14.64
N PRO A 98 1.76 -4.88 15.78
CA PRO A 98 2.11 -6.19 16.33
C PRO A 98 0.90 -7.12 16.50
N GLU A 99 -0.30 -6.56 16.69
CA GLU A 99 -1.56 -7.29 16.81
C GLU A 99 -1.91 -8.13 15.55
N TYR A 100 -1.36 -7.79 14.39
CA TYR A 100 -1.56 -8.53 13.14
C TYR A 100 -0.82 -9.88 13.12
N LEU A 101 0.39 -9.93 13.71
CA LEU A 101 1.20 -11.16 13.75
C LEU A 101 0.58 -12.21 14.71
N SER A 102 -0.06 -11.75 15.79
CA SER A 102 -0.79 -12.63 16.72
C SER A 102 -2.06 -13.22 16.10
N ALA A 103 -2.79 -12.47 15.27
CA ALA A 103 -4.03 -12.96 14.66
C ALA A 103 -3.81 -14.12 13.68
N HIS A 104 -2.64 -14.19 13.01
CA HIS A 104 -2.30 -15.32 12.13
C HIS A 104 -1.90 -16.60 12.89
N SER A 105 -1.28 -16.46 14.06
CA SER A 105 -0.84 -17.60 14.87
C SER A 105 -2.00 -18.27 15.61
N ASP A 106 -3.05 -17.52 15.94
CA ASP A 106 -4.26 -18.07 16.55
C ASP A 106 -5.09 -18.92 15.56
N SER A 107 -4.90 -18.76 14.25
CA SER A 107 -5.59 -19.57 13.23
C SER A 107 -4.98 -20.95 12.98
N GLU A 108 -3.73 -21.20 13.39
CA GLU A 108 -3.06 -22.50 13.20
C GLU A 108 -3.13 -23.44 14.42
N THR A 109 -3.71 -23.00 15.54
CA THR A 109 -3.68 -23.76 16.81
C THR A 109 -5.03 -24.37 17.20
N ASN A 110 -5.99 -24.47 16.26
CA ASN A 110 -7.26 -25.16 16.48
C ASN A 110 -7.51 -26.24 15.41
N GLU A 111 -6.66 -27.26 15.39
CA GLU A 111 -7.02 -28.62 14.95
C GLU A 111 -6.75 -29.63 16.09
#